data_AF-A0A937YSS9-F1
#
_entry.id   AF-A0A937YSS9-F1
#
_cell.length_a   1.000
_cell.length_b   1.000
_cell.length_c   1.000
_cell.angle_alpha   90.00
_cell.angle_beta   90.00
_cell.angle_gamma   90.00
#
_symmetry.space_group_name_H-M   'P 1'
#
loop_
_entity.id
_entity.type
_entity.pdbx_description
1 polymer ?
#
loop_
_entity_poly.entity_id
_entity_poly.type
_entity_poly.pdbx_seq_one_letter_code
_entity_poly.pdbx_strand_id
1 'polypeptide(L)'
;MSPARSAAPRGNGKAAAPTAAQRRYLLRGLDQPGGKLPLFDAEGREIDARTVRSCIEAGWAEPWFANPLKPDWLVCKLTEQGRAALRRG
;
A
#
# COMPACT_ATOMS: atom_id res chain seq x y z
N MET A 1 11.93 -30.62 3.18
CA MET A 1 11.79 -29.21 3.62
C MET A 1 10.55 -28.64 2.97
N SER A 2 9.48 -28.38 3.74
CA SER A 2 8.26 -27.76 3.24
C SER A 2 8.45 -26.25 3.10
N PRO A 3 7.96 -25.59 2.04
CA PRO A 3 7.93 -24.13 2.02
C PRO A 3 6.87 -23.66 3.03
N ALA A 4 7.27 -22.74 3.91
CA ALA A 4 6.36 -22.07 4.82
C ALA A 4 5.27 -21.36 4.00
N ARG A 5 4.01 -21.70 4.28
CA ARG A 5 2.85 -21.01 3.70
C ARG A 5 2.93 -19.54 4.06
N SER A 6 3.04 -18.67 3.04
CA SER A 6 2.81 -17.24 3.21
C SER A 6 1.34 -17.06 3.58
N ALA A 7 1.08 -16.84 4.87
CA ALA A 7 -0.25 -16.52 5.35
C ALA A 7 -0.59 -15.10 4.87
N ALA A 8 -1.34 -15.01 3.77
CA ALA A 8 -2.00 -13.78 3.38
C ALA A 8 -2.89 -13.31 4.55
N PRO A 9 -2.92 -12.02 4.88
CA PRO A 9 -3.79 -11.52 5.94
C PRO A 9 -5.26 -11.80 5.57
N ARG A 10 -5.98 -12.39 6.53
CA ARG A 10 -7.42 -12.66 6.42
C ARG A 10 -8.17 -11.32 6.47
N GLY A 11 -8.47 -10.75 5.31
CA GLY A 11 -9.34 -9.58 5.18
C GLY A 11 -10.79 -9.94 5.49
N ASN A 12 -11.15 -9.99 6.78
CA ASN A 12 -12.53 -10.20 7.23
C ASN A 12 -13.05 -8.89 7.85
N GLY A 13 -13.93 -8.21 7.13
CA GLY A 13 -14.56 -6.95 7.53
C GLY A 13 -14.68 -6.01 6.32
N LYS A 14 -15.82 -5.34 6.14
CA LYS A 14 -15.98 -4.29 5.12
C LYS A 14 -14.74 -3.37 5.16
N ALA A 15 -13.96 -3.32 4.10
CA ALA A 15 -12.79 -2.43 4.05
C ALA A 15 -13.27 -1.00 4.34
N ALA A 16 -12.87 -0.45 5.49
CA ALA A 16 -13.23 0.90 5.90
C ALA A 16 -12.73 1.89 4.84
N ALA A 17 -13.44 2.99 4.60
CA ALA A 17 -12.97 3.99 3.64
C ALA A 17 -11.59 4.54 4.06
N PRO A 18 -10.68 4.80 3.11
CA PRO A 18 -9.39 5.41 3.43
C PRO A 18 -9.59 6.78 4.08
N THR A 19 -8.74 7.10 5.07
CA THR A 19 -8.60 8.47 5.57
C THR A 19 -8.09 9.41 4.47
N ALA A 20 -8.17 10.73 4.69
CA ALA A 20 -7.69 11.70 3.72
C ALA A 20 -6.20 11.52 3.36
N ALA A 21 -5.34 11.21 4.34
CA ALA A 21 -3.91 10.98 4.12
C ALA A 21 -3.67 9.71 3.30
N GLN A 22 -4.33 8.61 3.66
CA GLN A 22 -4.25 7.35 2.91
C GLN A 22 -4.78 7.50 1.48
N ARG A 23 -5.91 8.19 1.30
CA ARG A 23 -6.47 8.49 -0.03
C ARG A 23 -5.48 9.29 -0.87
N ARG A 24 -4.91 10.38 -0.34
CA ARG A 24 -3.89 11.18 -1.02
C ARG A 24 -2.70 10.32 -1.44
N TYR A 25 -2.21 9.46 -0.56
CA TYR A 25 -1.13 8.54 -0.86
C TYR A 25 -1.48 7.57 -2.01
N LEU A 26 -2.62 6.87 -1.91
CA LEU A 26 -3.04 5.87 -2.89
C LEU A 26 -3.32 6.47 -4.28
N LEU A 27 -3.89 7.68 -4.35
CA LEU A 27 -4.15 8.39 -5.60
C LEU A 27 -2.88 8.58 -6.44
N ARG A 28 -1.72 8.73 -5.80
CA ARG A 28 -0.43 8.93 -6.49
C ARG A 28 -0.01 7.73 -7.31
N GLY A 29 -0.54 6.54 -7.04
CA GLY A 29 -0.25 5.33 -7.80
C GLY A 29 -1.12 5.14 -9.04
N LEU A 30 -2.19 5.94 -9.25
CA LEU A 30 -3.13 5.71 -10.36
C LEU A 30 -2.48 5.95 -11.74
N ASP A 31 -1.65 6.99 -11.85
CA ASP A 31 -1.04 7.40 -13.12
C ASP A 31 0.41 6.91 -13.27
N GLN A 32 0.88 6.07 -12.34
CA GLN A 32 2.25 5.56 -12.33
C GLN A 32 2.31 4.18 -13.00
N PRO A 33 3.33 3.92 -13.84
CA PRO A 33 3.55 2.60 -14.40
C PRO A 33 3.58 1.51 -13.32
N GLY A 34 2.76 0.47 -13.49
CA GLY A 34 2.62 -0.64 -12.53
C GLY A 34 2.07 -0.24 -11.16
N GLY A 35 1.51 0.96 -11.01
CA GLY A 35 0.89 1.42 -9.77
C GLY A 35 1.87 1.90 -8.71
N LYS A 36 3.10 2.27 -9.07
CA LYS A 36 4.15 2.59 -8.08
C LYS A 36 3.74 3.72 -7.16
N LEU A 37 3.90 3.49 -5.86
CA LEU A 37 3.63 4.50 -4.84
C LEU A 37 4.94 5.19 -4.45
N PRO A 38 4.99 6.53 -4.45
CA PRO A 38 6.19 7.29 -4.12
C PRO A 38 6.45 7.27 -2.60
N LEU A 39 7.70 7.48 -2.20
CA LEU A 39 8.07 7.71 -0.79
C LEU A 39 7.94 9.17 -0.36
N PHE A 40 7.82 10.08 -1.34
CA PHE A 40 7.74 11.52 -1.10
C PHE A 40 6.46 12.10 -1.73
N ASP A 41 5.92 13.15 -1.11
CA ASP A 41 4.79 13.92 -1.59
C ASP A 41 5.19 14.87 -2.73
N ALA A 42 4.25 15.73 -3.18
CA ALA A 42 4.47 16.60 -4.34
C ALA A 42 5.45 17.74 -4.03
N GLU A 43 5.59 18.06 -2.74
CA GLU A 43 6.47 19.09 -2.22
C GLU A 43 7.82 18.50 -1.78
N GLY A 44 8.06 17.20 -2.01
CA GLY A 44 9.29 16.51 -1.67
C GLY A 44 9.42 16.11 -0.20
N ARG A 45 8.34 16.17 0.60
CA ARG A 45 8.35 15.69 1.98
C ARG A 45 8.12 14.19 2.02
N GLU A 46 8.73 13.52 2.99
CA GLU A 46 8.53 12.08 3.17
C GLU A 46 7.09 11.78 3.57
N ILE A 47 6.52 10.74 2.98
CA ILE A 47 5.21 10.22 3.36
C ILE A 47 5.37 9.44 4.67
N ASP A 48 4.51 9.75 5.65
CA ASP A 48 4.57 9.10 6.97
C ASP A 48 4.48 7.56 6.83
N ALA A 49 5.48 6.87 7.36
CA ALA A 49 5.60 5.42 7.32
C ALA A 49 4.37 4.69 7.88
N ARG A 50 3.65 5.25 8.85
CA ARG A 50 2.40 4.70 9.39
C ARG A 50 1.29 4.73 8.36
N THR A 51 1.22 5.77 7.53
CA THR A 51 0.28 5.84 6.40
C THR A 51 0.56 4.68 5.44
N VAL A 52 1.82 4.48 5.06
CA VAL A 52 2.20 3.39 4.14
C VAL A 52 1.88 2.03 4.74
N ARG A 53 2.29 1.76 5.99
CA ARG A 53 2.04 0.49 6.69
C ARG A 53 0.54 0.20 6.81
N SER A 54 -0.27 1.18 7.20
CA SER A 54 -1.72 0.99 7.31
C SER A 54 -2.40 0.69 5.96
N CYS A 55 -1.91 1.27 4.85
CA CYS A 55 -2.37 0.91 3.51
C CYS A 55 -1.97 -0.51 3.11
N ILE A 56 -0.82 -1.01 3.55
CA ILE A 56 -0.40 -2.40 3.34
C ILE A 56 -1.28 -3.36 4.14
N GLU A 57 -1.49 -3.07 5.42
CA GLU A 57 -2.33 -3.88 6.31
C GLU A 57 -3.78 -3.98 5.81
N ALA A 58 -4.30 -2.89 5.24
CA ALA A 58 -5.63 -2.86 4.62
C ALA A 58 -5.71 -3.53 3.24
N GLY A 59 -4.58 -3.99 2.68
CA GLY A 59 -4.49 -4.60 1.35
C GLY A 59 -4.56 -3.61 0.18
N TRP A 60 -4.52 -2.30 0.43
CA TRP A 60 -4.58 -1.25 -0.60
C TRP A 60 -3.24 -1.00 -1.30
N ALA A 61 -2.15 -1.30 -0.60
CA ALA A 61 -0.81 -1.28 -1.12
C ALA A 61 -0.11 -2.61 -0.84
N GLU A 62 0.87 -2.97 -1.65
CA GLU A 62 1.75 -4.11 -1.37
C GLU A 62 3.20 -3.75 -1.66
N PRO A 63 4.20 -4.32 -0.96
CA PRO A 63 5.60 -4.11 -1.29
C PRO A 63 5.88 -4.44 -2.75
N TRP A 64 6.63 -3.56 -3.44
CA TRP A 64 6.98 -3.77 -4.84
C TRP A 64 7.82 -5.04 -5.01
N PHE A 65 8.67 -5.32 -4.03
CA PHE A 65 9.36 -6.59 -3.89
C PHE A 65 9.66 -6.88 -2.42
N ALA A 66 9.65 -8.16 -2.06
CA ALA A 66 10.16 -8.61 -0.77
C ALA A 66 11.69 -8.58 -0.83
N ASN A 67 12.32 -7.64 -0.11
CA ASN A 67 13.76 -7.62 0.08
C ASN A 67 14.13 -8.29 1.41
N PRO A 68 14.77 -9.46 1.40
CA PRO A 68 15.23 -10.12 2.62
C PRO A 68 16.20 -9.26 3.45
N LEU A 69 16.92 -8.32 2.81
CA LEU A 69 17.89 -7.43 3.46
C LEU A 69 17.26 -6.18 4.07
N LYS A 70 16.04 -5.81 3.65
CA LYS A 70 15.28 -4.68 4.19
C LYS A 70 13.82 -5.08 4.37
N PRO A 71 13.50 -5.80 5.47
CA PRO A 71 12.14 -6.25 5.74
C PRO A 71 11.17 -5.07 5.94
N ASP A 72 11.67 -3.92 6.39
CA ASP A 72 10.89 -2.68 6.56
C ASP A 72 10.75 -1.85 5.27
N TRP A 73 11.01 -2.40 4.09
CA TRP A 73 10.99 -1.62 2.85
C TRP A 73 9.57 -1.19 2.47
N LEU A 74 9.34 0.13 2.46
CA LEU A 74 8.07 0.79 2.14
C LEU A 74 7.92 1.22 0.67
N VAL A 75 8.76 0.75 -0.26
CA VAL A 75 8.48 0.98 -1.68
C VAL A 75 7.39 0.00 -2.09
N CYS A 76 6.21 0.55 -2.34
CA CYS A 76 4.99 -0.20 -2.59
C CYS A 76 4.42 0.08 -3.97
N LYS A 77 3.43 -0.74 -4.34
CA LYS A 77 2.51 -0.48 -5.44
C LYS A 77 1.07 -0.54 -4.98
N LEU A 78 0.23 0.19 -5.72
CA LEU A 78 -1.21 0.21 -5.58
C LEU A 78 -1.82 -1.10 -6.08
N THR A 79 -2.62 -1.74 -5.22
CA THR A 79 -3.35 -2.98 -5.56
C THR A 79 -4.69 -2.66 -6.24
N GLU A 80 -5.36 -3.69 -6.77
CA GLU A 80 -6.74 -3.55 -7.24
C GLU A 80 -7.71 -3.16 -6.12
N GLN A 81 -7.49 -3.68 -4.90
CA GLN A 81 -8.30 -3.30 -3.74
C GLN A 81 -8.10 -1.82 -3.38
N GLY A 82 -6.87 -1.30 -3.48
CA GLY A 82 -6.57 0.12 -3.31
C GLY A 82 -7.27 0.97 -4.37
N ARG A 83 -7.24 0.56 -5.64
CA ARG A 83 -8.01 1.22 -6.72
C ARG A 83 -9.51 1.22 -6.44
N ALA A 84 -10.06 0.10 -5.97
CA ALA A 84 -11.47 -0.01 -5.62
C ALA A 84 -11.85 0.88 -4.41
N ALA A 85 -10.97 0.98 -3.40
CA ALA A 85 -11.17 1.82 -2.23
C ALA A 85 -11.26 3.32 -2.60
N LEU A 86 -10.51 3.75 -3.62
CA LEU A 86 -10.54 5.13 -4.11
C LEU A 86 -11.86 5.52 -4.81
N ARG A 87 -12.63 4.55 -5.30
CA ARG A 87 -13.93 4.78 -5.95
C ARG A 87 -15.10 4.93 -4.97
N ARG A 88 -14.91 4.59 -3.69
CA ARG A 88 -15.97 4.49 -2.66
C ARG A 88 -16.03 5.70 -1.70
N GLY A 89 -15.58 6.88 -2.13
CA GLY A 89 -15.54 8.10 -1.30
C GLY A 89 -16.32 9.23 -1.94
#